data_AF-A0A929BRN2-F1
#
_entry.id   AF-A0A929BRN2-F1
#
_cell.length_a   1.000
_cell.length_b   1.000
_cell.length_c   1.000
_cell.angle_alpha   90.00
_cell.angle_beta   90.00
_cell.angle_gamma   90.00
#
_symmetry.space_group_name_H-M   'P 1'
#
loop_
_entity.id
_entity.type
_entity.pdbx_description
1 polymer ?
#
loop_
_entity_poly.entity_id
_entity_poly.type
_entity_poly.pdbx_seq_one_letter_code
_entity_poly.pdbx_strand_id
1 'polypeptide(L)'
;SEFGAFVDSVTDRYSELVIFGGLLIYYVQQGNWTAALVTYLAAGGSVLVSYIRARASSLGYDTKVGILTRMERYLVLAPALVLNIPLVGLWIIAILANITALQRIWDIRRQTRAK
;
A
#
# COMPACT_ATOMS: atom_id res chain seq x y z
N SER A 1 -10.08 8.38 21.89
CA SER A 1 -11.18 9.11 21.25
C SER A 1 -11.26 8.68 19.78
N GLU A 2 -12.43 8.79 19.15
CA GLU A 2 -12.61 8.44 17.73
C GLU A 2 -11.72 9.30 16.82
N PHE A 3 -11.59 10.60 17.12
CA PHE A 3 -10.70 11.50 16.40
C PHE A 3 -9.22 11.09 16.49
N GLY A 4 -8.77 10.58 17.65
CA GLY A 4 -7.39 10.10 17.80
C GLY A 4 -7.08 8.91 16.88
N ALA A 5 -8.00 7.94 16.78
CA ALA A 5 -7.85 6.80 15.88
C ALA A 5 -7.87 7.22 14.40
N PHE A 6 -8.63 8.26 14.06
CA PHE A 6 -8.62 8.86 12.73
C PHE A 6 -7.26 9.50 12.40
N VAL A 7 -6.73 10.33 13.30
CA VAL A 7 -5.43 11.01 13.11
C VAL A 7 -4.29 10.01 13.01
N ASP A 8 -4.26 9.00 13.88
CA ASP A 8 -3.28 7.89 13.84
C ASP A 8 -3.31 7.19 12.47
N SER A 9 -4.51 6.82 12.04
CA SER A 9 -4.73 6.26 10.72
C SER A 9 -4.17 7.16 9.62
N VAL A 10 -4.56 8.44 9.55
CA VAL A 10 -4.12 9.36 8.49
C VAL A 10 -2.60 9.54 8.51
N THR A 11 -2.02 9.76 9.69
CA THR A 11 -0.59 9.97 9.89
C THR A 11 0.22 8.80 9.37
N ASP A 12 -0.19 7.57 9.67
CA ASP A 12 0.48 6.39 9.13
C ASP A 12 0.50 6.34 7.59
N ARG A 13 -0.55 6.85 6.90
CA ARG A 13 -0.53 6.89 5.42
C ARG A 13 0.48 7.92 4.94
N TYR A 14 0.56 9.08 5.59
CA TYR A 14 1.57 10.08 5.27
C TYR A 14 2.98 9.55 5.52
N SER A 15 3.23 8.90 6.64
CA SER A 15 4.55 8.31 6.94
C SER A 15 4.98 7.31 5.87
N GLU A 16 4.08 6.43 5.44
CA GLU A 16 4.35 5.47 4.37
C GLU A 16 4.65 6.15 3.02
N LEU A 17 3.87 7.19 2.67
CA LEU A 17 4.07 7.96 1.44
C LEU A 17 5.35 8.77 1.44
N VAL A 18 5.77 9.31 2.59
CA VAL A 18 7.06 10.03 2.71
C VAL A 18 8.22 9.08 2.44
N ILE A 19 8.18 7.84 2.95
CA ILE A 19 9.21 6.84 2.70
C ILE A 19 9.29 6.51 1.20
N PHE A 20 8.16 6.21 0.56
CA PHE A 20 8.15 5.95 -0.89
C PHE A 20 8.56 7.17 -1.71
N GLY A 21 8.15 8.38 -1.30
CA GLY A 21 8.55 9.63 -1.95
C GLY A 21 10.05 9.87 -1.91
N GLY A 22 10.68 9.62 -0.76
CA GLY A 22 12.14 9.69 -0.61
C GLY A 22 12.87 8.70 -1.51
N LEU A 23 12.41 7.44 -1.54
CA LEU A 23 12.97 6.40 -2.41
C LEU A 23 12.78 6.74 -3.91
N LEU A 24 11.63 7.30 -4.27
CA LEU A 24 11.35 7.71 -5.64
C LEU A 24 12.33 8.80 -6.09
N ILE A 25 12.49 9.86 -5.28
CA ILE A 25 13.44 10.95 -5.57
C ILE A 25 14.86 10.40 -5.70
N TYR A 26 15.27 9.54 -4.76
CA TYR A 26 16.59 8.89 -4.77
C TYR A 26 16.84 8.13 -6.08
N TYR A 27 15.91 7.27 -6.51
CA TYR A 27 16.10 6.49 -7.73
C TYR A 27 16.01 7.32 -9.02
N VAL A 28 15.20 8.37 -9.04
CA VAL A 28 15.16 9.33 -10.15
C VAL A 28 16.51 10.05 -10.28
N GLN A 29 17.11 10.50 -9.17
CA GLN A 29 18.42 11.16 -9.17
C GLN A 29 19.55 10.25 -9.65
N GLN A 30 19.44 8.93 -9.45
CA GLN A 30 20.38 7.95 -9.98
C GLN A 30 20.12 7.55 -11.45
N GLY A 31 19.07 8.09 -12.08
CA GLY A 31 18.66 7.70 -13.43
C GLY A 31 18.07 6.29 -13.53
N ASN A 32 17.77 5.65 -12.39
CA ASN A 32 17.19 4.30 -12.36
C ASN A 32 15.66 4.39 -12.48
N TRP A 33 15.19 4.59 -13.71
CA TRP A 33 13.77 4.73 -14.02
C TRP A 33 12.93 3.50 -13.68
N THR A 34 13.51 2.30 -13.76
CA THR A 34 12.82 1.07 -13.36
C THR A 34 12.52 1.07 -11.87
N ALA A 35 13.52 1.37 -11.02
CA ALA A 35 13.33 1.45 -9.58
C ALA A 35 12.37 2.59 -9.18
N ALA A 36 12.44 3.73 -9.89
CA ALA A 36 11.48 4.82 -9.70
C ALA A 36 10.05 4.39 -10.00
N LEU A 37 9.81 3.74 -11.15
CA LEU A 37 8.49 3.23 -11.53
C LEU A 37 7.96 2.19 -10.52
N VAL A 38 8.81 1.27 -10.08
CA VAL A 38 8.44 0.26 -9.07
C VAL A 38 8.06 0.94 -7.74
N THR A 39 8.80 1.97 -7.34
CA THR A 39 8.48 2.75 -6.13
C THR A 39 7.12 3.43 -6.24
N TYR A 40 6.83 4.03 -7.40
CA TYR A 40 5.53 4.63 -7.67
C TYR A 40 4.40 3.59 -7.62
N LEU A 41 4.59 2.40 -8.21
CA LEU A 41 3.61 1.31 -8.17
C LEU A 41 3.40 0.77 -6.75
N ALA A 42 4.45 0.69 -5.92
CA ALA A 42 4.36 0.33 -4.51
C ALA A 42 3.53 1.35 -3.71
N ALA A 43 3.80 2.65 -3.90
CA ALA A 43 3.04 3.71 -3.27
C ALA A 43 1.55 3.70 -3.69
N GLY A 44 1.29 3.61 -5.00
CA GLY A 44 -0.07 3.55 -5.54
C GLY A 44 -0.85 2.35 -5.03
N GLY A 45 -0.24 1.16 -5.03
CA GLY A 45 -0.84 -0.05 -4.49
C GLY A 45 -1.17 0.08 -3.00
N SER A 46 -0.25 0.65 -2.20
CA SER A 46 -0.47 0.87 -0.76
C SER A 46 -1.67 1.79 -0.47
N VAL A 47 -1.80 2.89 -1.23
CA VAL A 47 -2.93 3.82 -1.15
C VAL A 47 -4.23 3.13 -1.58
N LEU A 48 -4.23 2.43 -2.72
CA LEU A 48 -5.42 1.76 -3.25
C LEU A 48 -5.97 0.71 -2.28
N VAL A 49 -5.11 -0.12 -1.68
CA VAL A 49 -5.53 -1.10 -0.67
C VAL A 49 -6.31 -0.43 0.47
N SER A 50 -5.80 0.71 0.96
CA SER A 50 -6.42 1.47 2.06
C SER A 50 -7.73 2.14 1.61
N TYR A 51 -7.72 2.76 0.44
CA TYR A 51 -8.88 3.48 -0.12
C TYR A 51 -10.04 2.54 -0.43
N ILE A 52 -9.79 1.39 -1.06
CA ILE A 52 -10.84 0.42 -1.41
C ILE A 52 -11.58 -0.04 -0.15
N ARG A 53 -10.85 -0.31 0.94
CA ARG A 53 -11.47 -0.70 2.21
C ARG A 53 -12.32 0.43 2.79
N ALA A 54 -11.80 1.65 2.85
CA ALA A 54 -12.55 2.80 3.34
C ALA A 54 -13.81 3.07 2.51
N ARG A 55 -13.70 2.99 1.17
CA ARG A 55 -14.82 3.19 0.25
C ARG A 55 -15.85 2.08 0.39
N ALA A 56 -15.42 0.82 0.50
CA ALA A 56 -16.32 -0.30 0.77
C ALA A 56 -17.14 -0.06 2.04
N SER A 57 -16.47 0.30 3.15
CA SER A 57 -17.15 0.58 4.43
C SER A 57 -18.18 1.71 4.31
N SER A 58 -17.88 2.76 3.54
CA SER A 58 -18.84 3.85 3.28
C SER A 58 -20.09 3.41 2.49
N LEU A 59 -19.99 2.30 1.76
CA LEU A 59 -21.09 1.72 0.97
C LEU A 59 -21.80 0.57 1.71
N GLY A 60 -21.44 0.32 2.98
CA GLY A 60 -22.01 -0.76 3.79
C GLY A 60 -21.48 -2.15 3.45
N TYR A 61 -20.30 -2.23 2.81
CA TYR A 61 -19.57 -3.47 2.56
C TYR A 61 -18.29 -3.50 3.42
N ASP A 62 -17.82 -4.68 3.80
CA ASP A 62 -16.54 -4.81 4.49
C ASP A 62 -15.66 -5.81 3.74
N THR A 63 -14.38 -5.49 3.60
CA THR A 63 -13.41 -6.37 2.93
C THR A 63 -12.17 -6.50 3.80
N LYS A 64 -11.97 -7.72 4.30
CA LYS A 64 -10.81 -8.10 5.09
C LYS A 64 -9.83 -8.97 4.31
N VAL A 65 -10.11 -9.22 3.02
CA VAL A 65 -9.26 -10.02 2.15
C VAL A 65 -8.02 -9.24 1.72
N GLY A 66 -6.93 -9.96 1.49
CA GLY A 66 -5.66 -9.40 1.06
C GLY A 66 -4.48 -10.18 1.61
N ILE A 67 -3.50 -10.43 0.76
CA ILE A 67 -2.24 -11.10 1.14
C ILE A 67 -1.30 -10.12 1.85
N LEU A 68 -1.45 -8.82 1.57
CA LEU A 68 -0.56 -7.79 2.10
C LEU A 68 -1.35 -6.75 2.91
N THR A 69 -1.39 -6.98 4.21
CA THR A 69 -1.79 -6.02 5.22
C THR A 69 -0.72 -4.94 5.40
N ARG A 70 -1.07 -3.88 6.14
CA ARG A 70 -0.15 -2.78 6.44
C ARG A 70 1.07 -3.27 7.23
N MET A 71 0.87 -4.15 8.20
CA MET A 71 1.96 -4.65 9.04
C MET A 71 2.99 -5.42 8.21
N GLU A 72 2.52 -6.28 7.30
CA GLU A 72 3.40 -7.06 6.41
C GLU A 72 4.21 -6.16 5.46
N ARG A 73 3.66 -5.03 4.99
CA ARG A 73 4.44 -4.05 4.21
C ARG A 73 5.62 -3.49 4.99
N TYR A 74 5.42 -3.13 6.25
CA TYR A 74 6.50 -2.63 7.10
C TYR A 74 7.53 -3.73 7.41
N LEU A 75 7.08 -4.97 7.61
CA LEU A 75 7.98 -6.13 7.78
C LEU A 75 8.82 -6.42 6.54
N VAL A 76 8.35 -6.07 5.34
CA VAL A 76 9.14 -6.19 4.10
C VAL A 76 10.07 -4.99 3.92
N LEU A 77 9.55 -3.77 4.09
CA LEU A 77 10.28 -2.55 3.75
C LEU A 77 11.40 -2.23 4.74
N ALA A 78 11.15 -2.39 6.05
CA ALA A 78 12.13 -2.01 7.07
C ALA A 78 13.41 -2.86 7.00
N PRO A 79 13.36 -4.21 6.93
CA PRO A 79 14.56 -5.00 6.74
C PRO A 79 15.24 -4.74 5.40
N ALA A 80 14.47 -4.53 4.32
CA ALA A 80 15.04 -4.23 3.01
C ALA A 80 15.85 -2.91 3.02
N LEU A 81 15.40 -1.91 3.76
CA LEU A 81 16.14 -0.66 3.97
C LEU A 81 17.39 -0.88 4.83
N VAL A 82 17.28 -1.60 5.96
CA VAL A 82 18.40 -1.87 6.87
C VAL A 82 19.51 -2.68 6.19
N LEU A 83 19.13 -3.66 5.37
CA LEU A 83 20.06 -4.51 4.62
C LEU A 83 20.55 -3.88 3.30
N ASN A 84 20.18 -2.62 3.04
CA ASN A 84 20.55 -1.88 1.82
C ASN A 84 20.14 -2.60 0.51
N ILE A 85 18.99 -3.27 0.53
CA ILE A 85 18.34 -3.89 -0.64
C ILE A 85 16.89 -3.38 -0.86
N PRO A 86 16.64 -2.05 -0.79
CA PRO A 86 15.28 -1.50 -0.87
C PRO A 86 14.53 -1.87 -2.14
N LEU A 87 15.23 -2.04 -3.26
CA LEU A 87 14.61 -2.42 -4.54
C LEU A 87 13.86 -3.76 -4.46
N VAL A 88 14.40 -4.75 -3.73
CA VAL A 88 13.75 -6.05 -3.54
C VAL A 88 12.45 -5.89 -2.77
N GLY A 89 12.49 -5.14 -1.66
CA GLY A 89 11.30 -4.83 -0.86
C GLY A 89 10.25 -4.07 -1.66
N LEU A 90 10.68 -3.11 -2.48
CA LEU A 90 9.80 -2.34 -3.36
C LEU A 90 9.10 -3.21 -4.41
N TRP A 91 9.80 -4.16 -5.03
CA TRP A 91 9.18 -5.11 -5.96
C TRP A 91 8.12 -5.99 -5.29
N ILE A 92 8.45 -6.53 -4.11
CA ILE A 92 7.53 -7.34 -3.31
C ILE A 92 6.26 -6.53 -3.01
N ILE A 93 6.42 -5.30 -2.51
CA ILE A 93 5.29 -4.44 -2.15
C ILE A 93 4.49 -4.02 -3.39
N ALA A 94 5.14 -3.61 -4.47
CA ALA A 94 4.48 -3.21 -5.71
C ALA A 94 3.58 -4.31 -6.24
N ILE A 95 4.06 -5.56 -6.26
CA ILE A 95 3.27 -6.69 -6.75
C ILE A 95 2.15 -7.02 -5.76
N LEU A 96 2.50 -7.29 -4.50
CA LEU A 96 1.54 -7.81 -3.52
C LEU A 96 0.46 -6.80 -3.14
N ALA A 97 0.78 -5.50 -3.09
CA ALA A 97 -0.19 -4.46 -2.77
C ALA A 97 -1.20 -4.27 -3.91
N ASN A 98 -0.75 -4.26 -5.16
CA ASN A 98 -1.65 -4.14 -6.31
C ASN A 98 -2.52 -5.40 -6.50
N ILE A 99 -1.96 -6.60 -6.29
CA ILE A 99 -2.76 -7.84 -6.25
C ILE A 99 -3.80 -7.76 -5.13
N THR A 100 -3.42 -7.31 -3.93
CA THR A 100 -4.36 -7.15 -2.81
C THR A 100 -5.47 -6.14 -3.13
N ALA A 101 -5.16 -5.04 -3.80
CA ALA A 101 -6.16 -4.07 -4.26
C ALA A 101 -7.18 -4.73 -5.21
N LEU A 102 -6.71 -5.52 -6.19
CA LEU A 102 -7.58 -6.26 -7.10
C LEU A 102 -8.43 -7.32 -6.38
N GLN A 103 -7.85 -8.05 -5.41
CA GLN A 103 -8.59 -9.01 -4.58
C GLN A 103 -9.74 -8.34 -3.83
N ARG A 104 -9.50 -7.15 -3.25
CA ARG A 104 -10.55 -6.39 -2.56
C ARG A 104 -11.63 -5.91 -3.51
N ILE A 105 -11.28 -5.43 -4.70
CA ILE A 105 -12.27 -5.04 -5.72
C ILE A 105 -13.15 -6.23 -6.09
N TRP A 106 -12.57 -7.40 -6.32
CA TRP A 106 -13.33 -8.60 -6.66
C TRP A 106 -14.23 -9.04 -5.50
N ASP A 107 -13.73 -9.06 -4.28
CA ASP A 107 -14.54 -9.41 -3.11
C ASP A 107 -15.75 -8.49 -2.96
N ILE A 108 -15.57 -7.18 -3.11
CA ILE A 108 -16.69 -6.21 -3.09
C ILE A 108 -17.66 -6.47 -4.25
N ARG A 109 -17.18 -6.75 -5.46
CA ARG A 109 -18.03 -7.11 -6.60
C ARG A 109 -18.85 -8.38 -6.35
N ARG A 110 -18.32 -9.34 -5.58
CA ARG A 110 -19.06 -10.55 -5.18
C ARG A 110 -20.14 -10.22 -4.16
N GLN A 111 -19.82 -9.40 -3.16
CA GLN A 111 -20.78 -8.97 -2.14
C GLN A 111 -21.94 -8.16 -2.72
N THR A 112 -21.68 -7.30 -3.71
CA THR A 112 -22.72 -6.50 -4.37
C THR A 112 -23.67 -7.33 -5.23
N ARG A 113 -23.20 -8.47 -5.77
CA ARG A 113 -24.02 -9.40 -6.59
C ARG A 113 -24.82 -10.42 -5.78
N ALA A 114 -24.45 -10.61 -4.51
CA ALA A 114 -25.14 -11.52 -3.60
C ALA A 114 -26.31 -10.84 -2.86
N LYS A 115 -26.42 -9.51 -2.96
CA LYS A 115 -27.62 -8.74 -2.62
C LYS A 115 -28.53 -8.64 -3.84
#